data_AF-A0A928W608-F1
#
_entry.id   AF-A0A928W608-F1
#
_cell.length_a   1.000
_cell.length_b   1.000
_cell.length_c   1.000
_cell.angle_alpha   90.00
_cell.angle_beta   90.00
_cell.angle_gamma   90.00
#
_symmetry.space_group_name_H-M   'P 1'
#
loop_
_entity.id
_entity.type
_entity.pdbx_description
1 polymer ?
#
loop_
_entity_poly.entity_id
_entity_poly.type
_entity_poly.pdbx_seq_one_letter_code
_entity_poly.pdbx_strand_id
1 'polypeptide(L)'
;MVTYLAPNQNFRLNQLTKPKSLLNELQRIRHTVIYEGEKIFRQWQPTIARKSFADSALNLAYYLALRHEDLRQLQLALMPWGLSSLGRIEAKVLPNLDAVIATLGAVCHQEPALLPQHPSLEDFLAGDRLLRQHTEEVFGKRSNQRQVRIMVTLPTEAAENYQLVKELVQRGTDCMRINCAHDTEQEWLAMIEHLRQAEAEVGRSCKVYMDIAGPKPRLGTVLLSKNKQRIHQGDRLLLTKSIPLVADKHIFKANCTIPEILSQLEVDRQVWINDGKIGAKVISLLPEGVLLEISHARSKGERLRTDKGINFPDTVLNLSPLTSKDQQDLDFIALHADIIGYSFVQQATDIELLQLELQARLGANAYQPAIVAKIETPEAVTNLPELIVRAAGKQPFGVMIARGDLAIEIGYQRLAEIQEEILWICQAAHVPVIWATQVLENLVKKKTPSRAEMTDAAMAERAECVMLNKGAYITEAVTILDDVLTRMEAHQSKKTPQLRALHSW
;
A
#
# COMPACT_ATOMS: atom_id res chain seq x y z
N MET A 1 -37.38 -8.47 -5.35
CA MET A 1 -36.51 -9.45 -6.03
C MET A 1 -35.66 -10.12 -4.97
N VAL A 2 -36.04 -11.35 -4.61
CA VAL A 2 -35.42 -12.17 -3.56
C VAL A 2 -34.32 -12.99 -4.23
N THR A 3 -33.06 -12.72 -3.90
CA THR A 3 -31.91 -13.44 -4.45
C THR A 3 -31.67 -14.72 -3.67
N TYR A 4 -31.56 -15.83 -4.41
CA TYR A 4 -31.28 -17.17 -3.89
C TYR A 4 -29.94 -17.20 -3.13
N LEU A 5 -30.00 -17.33 -1.80
CA LEU A 5 -28.88 -17.82 -1.00
C LEU A 5 -28.77 -19.34 -1.17
N ALA A 6 -27.55 -19.87 -1.13
CA ALA A 6 -27.31 -21.31 -1.20
C ALA A 6 -28.06 -22.05 -0.07
N PRO A 7 -28.52 -23.31 -0.26
CA PRO A 7 -29.38 -24.02 0.70
C PRO A 7 -28.84 -24.06 2.15
N ASN A 8 -27.51 -24.19 2.31
CA ASN A 8 -26.85 -24.19 3.62
C ASN A 8 -26.79 -22.79 4.27
N GLN A 9 -26.78 -21.71 3.49
CA GLN A 9 -26.78 -20.33 3.99
C GLN A 9 -28.16 -19.92 4.50
N ASN A 10 -29.23 -20.32 3.82
CA ASN A 10 -30.61 -20.10 4.28
C ASN A 10 -30.89 -20.78 5.63
N PHE A 11 -30.28 -21.94 5.90
CA PHE A 11 -30.47 -22.66 7.16
C PHE A 11 -29.85 -21.94 8.36
N ARG A 12 -28.62 -21.42 8.25
CA ARG A 12 -27.98 -20.61 9.31
C ARG A 12 -28.69 -19.27 9.52
N LEU A 13 -29.11 -18.59 8.45
CA LEU A 13 -29.82 -17.31 8.57
C LEU A 13 -31.15 -17.47 9.33
N ASN A 14 -31.90 -18.54 9.04
CA ASN A 14 -33.16 -18.83 9.74
C ASN A 14 -32.97 -19.07 11.25
N GLN A 15 -31.82 -19.60 11.67
CA GLN A 15 -31.47 -19.78 13.09
C GLN A 15 -31.10 -18.45 13.78
N LEU A 16 -30.60 -17.46 13.03
CA LEU A 16 -30.20 -16.13 13.51
C LEU A 16 -31.34 -15.09 13.46
N THR A 17 -32.58 -15.50 13.25
CA THR A 17 -33.73 -14.56 13.19
C THR A 17 -34.21 -14.06 14.56
N LYS A 18 -33.91 -14.80 15.63
CA LYS A 18 -34.36 -14.47 17.00
C LYS A 18 -33.30 -13.67 17.76
N PRO A 19 -33.68 -12.63 18.53
CA PRO A 19 -32.74 -11.81 19.31
C PRO A 19 -31.81 -12.63 20.20
N LYS A 20 -32.34 -13.62 20.90
CA LYS A 20 -31.56 -14.47 21.81
C LYS A 20 -30.54 -15.33 21.07
N SER A 21 -30.86 -15.81 19.86
CA SER A 21 -29.91 -16.55 19.03
C SER A 21 -28.77 -15.64 18.55
N LEU A 22 -29.10 -14.41 18.12
CA LEU A 22 -28.12 -13.40 17.71
C LEU A 22 -27.19 -13.02 18.86
N LEU A 23 -27.74 -12.84 20.06
CA LEU A 23 -26.98 -12.49 21.25
C LEU A 23 -25.98 -13.58 21.60
N ASN A 24 -26.43 -14.84 21.64
CA ASN A 24 -25.57 -15.98 21.90
C ASN A 24 -24.44 -16.09 20.87
N GLU A 25 -24.74 -15.89 19.58
CA GLU A 25 -23.73 -15.96 18.52
C GLU A 25 -22.73 -14.80 18.61
N LEU A 26 -23.18 -13.57 18.91
CA LEU A 26 -22.29 -12.45 19.14
C LEU A 26 -21.40 -12.65 20.38
N GLN A 27 -21.95 -13.20 21.47
CA GLN A 27 -21.17 -13.52 22.67
C GLN A 27 -20.13 -14.61 22.38
N ARG A 28 -20.46 -15.63 21.58
CA ARG A 28 -19.51 -16.64 21.09
C ARG A 28 -18.40 -15.99 20.27
N ILE A 29 -18.75 -15.19 19.27
CA ILE A 29 -17.78 -14.49 18.42
C ILE A 29 -16.87 -13.60 19.26
N ARG A 30 -17.43 -12.79 20.17
CA ARG A 30 -16.65 -11.95 21.07
C ARG A 30 -15.67 -12.77 21.90
N HIS A 31 -16.10 -13.90 22.45
CA HIS A 31 -15.22 -14.78 23.23
C HIS A 31 -14.08 -15.33 22.36
N THR A 32 -14.37 -15.81 21.14
CA THR A 32 -13.37 -16.28 20.18
C THR A 32 -12.39 -15.16 19.80
N VAL A 33 -12.89 -13.96 19.52
CA VAL A 33 -12.08 -12.78 19.17
C VAL A 33 -11.11 -12.44 20.31
N ILE A 34 -11.59 -12.38 21.55
CA ILE A 34 -10.73 -12.11 22.72
C ILE A 34 -9.67 -13.21 22.86
N TYR A 35 -10.09 -14.48 22.84
CA TYR A 35 -9.19 -15.61 23.08
C TYR A 35 -8.09 -15.74 22.01
N GLU A 36 -8.46 -15.78 20.72
CA GLU A 36 -7.48 -15.91 19.64
C GLU A 36 -6.70 -14.60 19.42
N GLY A 37 -7.34 -13.44 19.57
CA GLY A 37 -6.66 -12.16 19.43
C GLY A 37 -5.62 -11.91 20.52
N GLU A 38 -5.91 -12.24 21.79
CA GLU A 38 -4.89 -12.17 22.85
C GLU A 38 -3.75 -13.16 22.62
N LYS A 39 -4.03 -14.34 22.08
CA LYS A 39 -3.01 -15.33 21.73
C LYS A 39 -2.08 -14.81 20.63
N ILE A 40 -2.62 -14.21 19.57
CA ILE A 40 -1.84 -13.54 18.52
C ILE A 40 -1.02 -12.39 19.15
N PHE A 41 -1.66 -11.52 19.92
CA PHE A 41 -0.99 -10.37 20.52
C PHE A 41 0.16 -10.76 21.47
N ARG A 42 0.04 -11.85 22.24
CA ARG A 42 1.13 -12.36 23.09
C ARG A 42 2.37 -12.76 22.29
N GLN A 43 2.21 -13.20 21.03
CA GLN A 43 3.35 -13.49 20.15
C GLN A 43 4.04 -12.21 19.67
N TRP A 44 3.26 -11.16 19.44
CA TRP A 44 3.74 -9.86 18.98
C TRP A 44 4.32 -8.98 20.08
N GLN A 45 3.78 -9.05 21.30
CA GLN A 45 4.11 -8.19 22.43
C GLN A 45 5.62 -8.03 22.69
N PRO A 46 6.46 -9.09 22.63
CA PRO A 46 7.90 -8.96 22.85
C PRO A 46 8.62 -8.07 21.82
N THR A 47 8.02 -7.84 20.66
CA THR A 47 8.60 -7.09 19.54
C THR A 47 8.17 -5.62 19.51
N ILE A 48 7.18 -5.25 20.32
CA ILE A 48 6.59 -3.91 20.37
C ILE A 48 7.28 -3.10 21.47
N ALA A 49 8.23 -2.25 21.07
CA ALA A 49 8.90 -1.30 21.96
C ALA A 49 8.10 0.02 22.12
N ARG A 50 7.35 0.43 21.09
CA ARG A 50 6.54 1.65 21.08
C ARG A 50 5.22 1.44 21.79
N LYS A 51 5.11 1.98 23.01
CA LYS A 51 3.87 1.94 23.81
C LYS A 51 2.68 2.54 23.08
N SER A 52 2.87 3.59 22.28
CA SER A 52 1.81 4.22 21.48
C SER A 52 1.16 3.27 20.46
N PHE A 53 1.84 2.19 20.07
CA PHE A 53 1.35 1.23 19.11
C PHE A 53 0.71 -0.02 19.74
N ALA A 54 0.88 -0.26 21.04
CA ALA A 54 0.42 -1.49 21.70
C ALA A 54 -1.08 -1.74 21.54
N ASP A 55 -1.92 -0.72 21.77
CA ASP A 55 -3.38 -0.83 21.61
C ASP A 55 -3.79 -1.07 20.15
N SER A 56 -3.02 -0.53 19.21
CA SER A 56 -3.25 -0.70 17.79
C SER A 56 -2.91 -2.11 17.31
N ALA A 57 -1.80 -2.68 17.80
CA ALA A 57 -1.45 -4.07 17.57
C ALA A 57 -2.48 -5.04 18.19
N LEU A 58 -2.98 -4.72 19.39
CA LEU A 58 -4.02 -5.53 20.03
C LEU A 58 -5.33 -5.50 19.24
N ASN A 59 -5.77 -4.32 18.78
CA ASN A 59 -6.96 -4.22 17.94
C ASN A 59 -6.78 -4.93 16.59
N LEU A 60 -5.60 -4.86 15.97
CA LEU A 60 -5.27 -5.66 14.78
C LEU A 60 -5.40 -7.17 15.05
N ALA A 61 -4.87 -7.65 16.18
CA ALA A 61 -4.96 -9.06 16.55
C ALA A 61 -6.43 -9.52 16.72
N TYR A 62 -7.25 -8.69 17.38
CA TYR A 62 -8.71 -8.93 17.46
C TYR A 62 -9.37 -8.92 16.09
N TYR A 63 -8.96 -8.02 15.20
CA TYR A 63 -9.52 -7.95 13.85
C TYR A 63 -9.19 -9.19 13.02
N LEU A 64 -7.94 -9.68 13.08
CA LEU A 64 -7.55 -10.93 12.43
C LEU A 64 -8.37 -12.12 12.96
N ALA A 65 -8.51 -12.22 14.28
CA ALA A 65 -9.33 -13.26 14.90
C ALA A 65 -10.80 -13.21 14.45
N LEU A 66 -11.36 -11.99 14.33
CA LEU A 66 -12.71 -11.77 13.83
C LEU A 66 -12.86 -12.19 12.36
N ARG A 67 -11.87 -11.88 11.52
CA ARG A 67 -11.92 -12.12 10.06
C ARG A 67 -11.69 -13.58 9.65
N HIS A 68 -11.41 -14.48 10.59
CA HIS A 68 -11.49 -15.93 10.37
C HIS A 68 -12.94 -16.45 10.27
N GLU A 69 -13.93 -15.64 10.63
CA GLU A 69 -15.36 -16.00 10.57
C GLU A 69 -16.07 -15.28 9.41
N ASP A 70 -16.96 -15.96 8.70
CA ASP A 70 -17.82 -15.32 7.68
C ASP A 70 -19.02 -14.64 8.35
N LEU A 71 -18.92 -13.31 8.49
CA LEU A 71 -19.91 -12.51 9.21
C LEU A 71 -21.16 -12.17 8.39
N ARG A 72 -21.19 -12.38 7.07
CA ARG A 72 -22.23 -11.80 6.19
C ARG A 72 -23.66 -12.12 6.62
N GLN A 73 -23.89 -13.36 7.07
CA GLN A 73 -25.19 -13.80 7.56
C GLN A 73 -25.58 -13.10 8.87
N LEU A 74 -24.63 -12.92 9.78
CA LEU A 74 -24.83 -12.16 11.01
C LEU A 74 -25.13 -10.69 10.72
N GLN A 75 -24.39 -10.07 9.78
CA GLN A 75 -24.63 -8.68 9.40
C GLN A 75 -26.07 -8.45 8.92
N LEU A 76 -26.57 -9.33 8.04
CA LEU A 76 -27.95 -9.26 7.54
C LEU A 76 -28.97 -9.44 8.66
N ALA A 77 -28.68 -10.33 9.61
CA ALA A 77 -29.61 -10.62 10.71
C ALA A 77 -29.63 -9.53 11.79
N LEU A 78 -28.58 -8.71 11.92
CA LEU A 78 -28.54 -7.57 12.85
C LEU A 78 -29.37 -6.36 12.35
N MET A 79 -29.44 -6.16 11.04
CA MET A 79 -30.05 -4.96 10.44
C MET A 79 -31.53 -4.74 10.82
N PRO A 80 -32.43 -5.75 10.80
CA PRO A 80 -33.84 -5.56 11.18
C PRO A 80 -34.06 -5.10 12.62
N TRP A 81 -33.07 -5.32 13.49
CA TRP A 81 -33.10 -4.88 14.89
C TRP A 81 -32.54 -3.46 15.08
N GLY A 82 -32.21 -2.75 13.98
CA GLY A 82 -31.61 -1.42 14.04
C GLY A 82 -30.17 -1.41 14.58
N LEU A 83 -29.51 -2.57 14.66
CA LEU A 83 -28.17 -2.71 15.20
C LEU A 83 -27.10 -2.45 14.13
N SER A 84 -25.89 -2.10 14.58
CA SER A 84 -24.70 -2.02 13.73
C SER A 84 -24.51 -3.34 12.99
N SER A 85 -24.31 -3.27 11.67
CA SER A 85 -23.98 -4.43 10.84
C SER A 85 -22.52 -4.87 10.98
N LEU A 86 -21.76 -4.30 11.92
CA LEU A 86 -20.31 -4.53 12.10
C LEU A 86 -19.47 -4.20 10.86
N GLY A 87 -20.03 -3.57 9.82
CA GLY A 87 -19.31 -3.28 8.57
C GLY A 87 -18.25 -2.17 8.67
N ARG A 88 -18.06 -1.57 9.85
CA ARG A 88 -17.11 -0.47 10.15
C ARG A 88 -16.34 -0.75 11.44
N ILE A 89 -16.04 -2.03 11.68
CA ILE A 89 -15.51 -2.54 12.94
C ILE A 89 -13.98 -2.43 13.05
N GLU A 90 -13.28 -2.24 11.92
CA GLU A 90 -11.82 -2.36 11.78
C GLU A 90 -11.06 -1.69 12.93
N ALA A 91 -11.26 -0.38 13.11
CA ALA A 91 -10.54 0.43 14.11
C ALA A 91 -11.09 0.30 15.55
N LYS A 92 -12.05 -0.58 15.81
CA LYS A 92 -12.78 -0.63 17.09
C LYS A 92 -13.45 -1.97 17.32
N VAL A 93 -12.69 -3.07 17.25
CA VAL A 93 -13.25 -4.42 17.21
C VAL A 93 -14.10 -4.74 18.43
N LEU A 94 -13.48 -4.71 19.62
CA LEU A 94 -14.19 -5.00 20.87
C LEU A 94 -15.23 -3.93 21.21
N PRO A 95 -14.95 -2.61 21.15
CA PRO A 95 -15.98 -1.60 21.44
C PRO A 95 -17.23 -1.75 20.57
N ASN A 96 -17.10 -2.11 19.29
CA ASN A 96 -18.27 -2.31 18.41
C ASN A 96 -19.05 -3.57 18.79
N LEU A 97 -18.37 -4.69 19.05
CA LEU A 97 -19.03 -5.92 19.54
C LEU A 97 -19.74 -5.68 20.87
N ASP A 98 -19.08 -4.99 21.81
CA ASP A 98 -19.61 -4.70 23.14
C ASP A 98 -20.86 -3.83 23.07
N ALA A 99 -20.85 -2.79 22.23
CA ALA A 99 -22.03 -1.95 22.01
C ALA A 99 -23.22 -2.75 21.46
N VAL A 100 -23.00 -3.64 20.48
CA VAL A 100 -24.07 -4.45 19.89
C VAL A 100 -24.60 -5.49 20.88
N ILE A 101 -23.71 -6.18 21.59
CA ILE A 101 -24.07 -7.20 22.59
C ILE A 101 -24.82 -6.57 23.77
N ALA A 102 -24.37 -5.42 24.26
CA ALA A 102 -25.04 -4.72 25.35
C ALA A 102 -26.47 -4.29 24.94
N THR A 103 -26.62 -3.71 23.73
CA THR A 103 -27.93 -3.31 23.20
C THR A 103 -28.86 -4.51 23.02
N LEU A 104 -28.37 -5.56 22.37
CA LEU A 104 -29.18 -6.75 22.10
C LEU A 104 -29.48 -7.54 23.38
N GLY A 105 -28.57 -7.54 24.35
CA GLY A 105 -28.77 -8.08 25.70
C GLY A 105 -29.92 -7.39 26.43
N ALA A 106 -30.00 -6.06 26.35
CA ALA A 106 -31.12 -5.29 26.88
C ALA A 106 -32.45 -5.67 26.18
N VAL A 107 -32.45 -5.82 24.85
CA VAL A 107 -33.61 -6.30 24.07
C VAL A 107 -34.04 -7.72 24.50
N CYS A 108 -33.09 -8.58 24.87
CA CYS A 108 -33.36 -9.93 25.34
C CYS A 108 -33.73 -10.00 26.84
N HIS A 109 -33.77 -8.88 27.55
CA HIS A 109 -33.93 -8.80 29.01
C HIS A 109 -32.91 -9.67 29.78
N GLN A 110 -31.68 -9.72 29.29
CA GLN A 110 -30.60 -10.46 29.95
C GLN A 110 -30.04 -9.68 31.13
N GLU A 111 -29.60 -10.39 32.16
CA GLU A 111 -29.02 -9.77 33.35
C GLU A 111 -27.78 -8.93 33.01
N PRO A 112 -27.71 -7.65 33.46
CA PRO A 112 -26.60 -6.76 33.12
C PRO A 112 -25.21 -7.28 33.51
N ALA A 113 -25.11 -8.09 34.57
CA ALA A 113 -23.86 -8.69 35.02
C ALA A 113 -23.26 -9.71 34.02
N LEU A 114 -24.07 -10.23 33.10
CA LEU A 114 -23.65 -11.19 32.06
C LEU A 114 -23.35 -10.51 30.71
N LEU A 115 -23.44 -9.18 30.64
CA LEU A 115 -23.25 -8.40 29.42
C LEU A 115 -21.99 -7.53 29.54
N PRO A 116 -21.29 -7.26 28.43
CA PRO A 116 -20.29 -6.21 28.40
C PRO A 116 -20.94 -4.85 28.67
N GLN A 117 -20.17 -3.92 29.21
CA GLN A 117 -20.64 -2.55 29.39
C GLN A 117 -20.80 -1.86 28.04
N HIS A 118 -21.77 -0.95 27.95
CA HIS A 118 -21.85 -0.05 26.81
C HIS A 118 -20.59 0.83 26.77
N PRO A 119 -19.83 0.86 25.66
CA PRO A 119 -18.63 1.67 25.58
C PRO A 119 -18.99 3.15 25.62
N SER A 120 -18.13 3.95 26.26
CA SER A 120 -18.23 5.41 26.18
C SER A 120 -17.98 5.89 24.74
N LEU A 121 -18.44 7.09 24.40
CA LEU A 121 -18.13 7.68 23.09
C LEU A 121 -16.63 7.85 22.89
N GLU A 122 -15.91 8.16 23.97
CA GLU A 122 -14.46 8.31 23.95
C GLU A 122 -13.77 6.99 23.58
N ASP A 123 -14.11 5.89 24.24
CA ASP A 123 -13.55 4.56 23.96
C ASP A 123 -13.92 4.08 22.56
N PHE A 124 -15.17 4.33 22.14
CA PHE A 124 -15.66 3.94 20.82
C PHE A 124 -14.93 4.65 19.66
N LEU A 125 -14.44 5.87 19.91
CA LEU A 125 -13.69 6.68 18.94
C LEU A 125 -12.18 6.63 19.15
N ALA A 126 -11.66 5.78 20.06
CA ALA A 126 -10.24 5.71 20.37
C ALA A 126 -9.40 5.35 19.14
N GLY A 127 -9.81 4.36 18.35
CA GLY A 127 -9.09 3.95 17.14
C GLY A 127 -9.02 5.04 16.06
N ASP A 128 -10.06 5.87 15.93
CA ASP A 128 -10.04 7.01 14.99
C ASP A 128 -9.03 8.07 15.43
N ARG A 129 -8.85 8.26 16.76
CA ARG A 129 -7.82 9.16 17.31
C ARG A 129 -6.42 8.59 17.12
N LEU A 130 -6.23 7.29 17.36
CA LEU A 130 -4.95 6.60 17.15
C LEU A 130 -4.51 6.69 15.68
N LEU A 131 -5.42 6.41 14.75
CA LEU A 131 -5.11 6.51 13.31
C LEU A 131 -4.71 7.93 12.94
N ARG A 132 -5.45 8.94 13.42
CA ARG A 132 -5.08 10.35 13.20
C ARG A 132 -3.70 10.67 13.76
N GLN A 133 -3.41 10.25 14.99
CA GLN A 133 -2.11 10.47 15.63
C GLN A 133 -0.98 9.84 14.81
N HIS A 134 -1.09 8.56 14.46
CA HIS A 134 -0.08 7.88 13.65
C HIS A 134 0.08 8.52 12.27
N THR A 135 -1.01 9.02 11.68
CA THR A 135 -0.95 9.76 10.42
C THR A 135 -0.15 11.05 10.57
N GLU A 136 -0.33 11.78 11.68
CA GLU A 136 0.43 13.01 11.94
C GLU A 136 1.90 12.75 12.27
N GLU A 137 2.21 11.63 12.94
CA GLU A 137 3.58 11.19 13.20
C GLU A 137 4.33 10.86 11.90
N VAL A 138 3.65 10.27 10.91
CA VAL A 138 4.27 9.89 9.62
C VAL A 138 4.27 11.05 8.62
N PHE A 139 3.10 11.62 8.31
CA PHE A 139 2.93 12.59 7.22
C PHE A 139 2.84 14.05 7.68
N GLY A 140 2.95 14.31 8.98
CA GLY A 140 2.76 15.65 9.54
C GLY A 140 1.29 16.03 9.73
N LYS A 141 1.08 17.21 10.33
CA LYS A 141 -0.27 17.73 10.64
C LYS A 141 -1.09 17.91 9.37
N ARG A 142 -2.40 17.66 9.46
CA ARG A 142 -3.32 17.93 8.34
C ARG A 142 -3.40 19.43 8.03
N SER A 143 -3.74 19.75 6.79
CA SER A 143 -4.12 21.12 6.44
C SER A 143 -5.49 21.49 7.05
N ASN A 144 -5.82 22.78 7.10
CA ASN A 144 -7.14 23.23 7.52
C ASN A 144 -8.25 22.92 6.50
N GLN A 145 -7.87 22.64 5.24
CA GLN A 145 -8.80 22.49 4.12
C GLN A 145 -9.20 21.03 3.88
N ARG A 146 -8.28 20.08 4.14
CA ARG A 146 -8.49 18.66 3.92
C ARG A 146 -7.76 17.76 4.92
N GLN A 147 -8.34 16.59 5.21
CA GLN A 147 -7.76 15.53 6.03
C GLN A 147 -6.66 14.71 5.33
N VAL A 148 -6.83 14.47 4.03
CA VAL A 148 -5.96 13.60 3.23
C VAL A 148 -4.72 14.37 2.76
N ARG A 149 -3.55 13.74 2.89
CA ARG A 149 -2.27 14.35 2.48
C ARG A 149 -2.01 14.13 1.00
N ILE A 150 -1.31 15.06 0.36
CA ILE A 150 -0.87 14.94 -1.02
C ILE A 150 0.64 14.75 -1.04
N MET A 151 1.07 13.62 -1.58
CA MET A 151 2.47 13.32 -1.84
C MET A 151 2.78 13.52 -3.32
N VAL A 152 3.88 14.22 -3.64
CA VAL A 152 4.33 14.45 -5.02
C VAL A 152 5.73 13.90 -5.22
N THR A 153 5.90 13.08 -6.26
CA THR A 153 7.23 12.67 -6.69
C THR A 153 7.93 13.82 -7.43
N LEU A 154 9.10 14.23 -6.94
CA LEU A 154 9.87 15.28 -7.57
C LEU A 154 10.54 14.79 -8.87
N PRO A 155 10.47 15.57 -9.96
CA PRO A 155 11.33 15.37 -11.11
C PRO A 155 12.76 15.88 -10.85
N THR A 156 13.74 15.37 -11.61
CA THR A 156 15.15 15.79 -11.51
C THR A 156 15.32 17.30 -11.65
N GLU A 157 14.52 17.95 -12.50
CA GLU A 157 14.50 19.41 -12.67
C GLU A 157 14.22 20.19 -11.37
N ALA A 158 13.60 19.56 -10.35
CA ALA A 158 13.39 20.19 -9.04
C ALA A 158 14.70 20.48 -8.30
N ALA A 159 15.80 19.80 -8.64
CA ALA A 159 17.13 20.09 -8.11
C ALA A 159 17.69 21.44 -8.62
N GLU A 160 17.22 21.92 -9.78
CA GLU A 160 17.69 23.16 -10.40
C GLU A 160 16.62 24.26 -10.42
N ASN A 161 15.36 23.91 -10.16
CA ASN A 161 14.21 24.81 -10.27
C ASN A 161 13.49 24.98 -8.93
N TYR A 162 13.97 25.93 -8.12
CA TYR A 162 13.31 26.34 -6.87
C TYR A 162 11.83 26.71 -7.07
N GLN A 163 11.50 27.39 -8.17
CA GLN A 163 10.15 27.90 -8.41
C GLN A 163 9.13 26.76 -8.54
N LEU A 164 9.51 25.64 -9.17
CA LEU A 164 8.67 24.43 -9.22
C LEU A 164 8.36 23.90 -7.82
N VAL A 165 9.39 23.77 -6.97
CA VAL A 165 9.24 23.25 -5.59
C VAL A 165 8.34 24.18 -4.77
N LYS A 166 8.57 25.49 -4.86
CA LYS A 166 7.74 26.50 -4.21
C LYS A 166 6.27 26.42 -4.63
N GLU A 167 5.99 26.30 -5.92
CA GLU A 167 4.62 26.18 -6.43
C GLU A 167 3.91 24.93 -5.91
N LEU A 168 4.62 23.80 -5.79
CA LEU A 168 4.07 22.57 -5.22
C LEU A 168 3.69 22.77 -3.74
N VAL A 169 4.54 23.40 -2.93
CA VAL A 169 4.24 23.70 -1.52
C VAL A 169 3.04 24.66 -1.41
N GLN A 170 3.01 25.72 -2.23
CA GLN A 170 1.91 26.69 -2.23
C GLN A 170 0.55 26.05 -2.55
N ARG A 171 0.53 25.16 -3.55
CA ARG A 171 -0.68 24.43 -3.98
C ARG A 171 -1.08 23.31 -3.04
N GLY A 172 -0.25 23.03 -2.03
CA GLY A 172 -0.61 22.17 -0.92
C GLY A 172 -0.07 20.76 -1.00
N THR A 173 1.08 20.53 -1.61
CA THR A 173 1.84 19.29 -1.35
C THR A 173 2.21 19.22 0.14
N ASP A 174 1.92 18.09 0.81
CA ASP A 174 2.27 17.84 2.21
C ASP A 174 3.54 16.98 2.34
N CYS A 175 3.88 16.24 1.30
CA CYS A 175 5.06 15.38 1.27
C CYS A 175 5.71 15.36 -0.13
N MET A 176 7.01 15.57 -0.20
CA MET A 176 7.79 15.46 -1.43
C MET A 176 8.57 14.15 -1.43
N ARG A 177 8.27 13.32 -2.43
CA ARG A 177 8.94 12.04 -2.66
C ARG A 177 10.12 12.23 -3.60
N ILE A 178 11.30 11.85 -3.14
CA ILE A 178 12.53 11.67 -3.91
C ILE A 178 12.67 10.17 -4.19
N ASN A 179 12.85 9.80 -5.45
CA ASN A 179 13.00 8.40 -5.85
C ASN A 179 14.49 8.07 -6.05
N CYS A 180 15.10 7.38 -5.08
CA CYS A 180 16.54 7.15 -5.02
C CYS A 180 17.03 6.08 -6.02
N ALA A 181 16.12 5.46 -6.78
CA ALA A 181 16.48 4.66 -7.96
C ALA A 181 17.07 5.51 -9.10
N HIS A 182 16.95 6.83 -9.01
CA HIS A 182 17.44 7.80 -9.99
C HIS A 182 18.14 8.96 -9.27
N ASP A 183 18.84 9.77 -10.06
CA ASP A 183 19.53 10.98 -9.59
C ASP A 183 20.65 10.63 -8.57
N THR A 184 21.30 11.65 -8.04
CA THR A 184 22.49 11.56 -7.17
C THR A 184 22.26 12.27 -5.83
N GLU A 185 23.10 12.01 -4.84
CA GLU A 185 23.05 12.70 -3.54
C GLU A 185 23.09 14.23 -3.68
N GLN A 186 23.85 14.76 -4.64
CA GLN A 186 23.91 16.20 -4.91
C GLN A 186 22.55 16.74 -5.38
N GLU A 187 21.88 16.03 -6.28
CA GLU A 187 20.56 16.42 -6.78
C GLU A 187 19.49 16.28 -5.68
N TRP A 188 19.55 15.20 -4.87
CA TRP A 188 18.64 15.01 -3.74
C TRP A 188 18.80 16.12 -2.70
N LEU A 189 20.03 16.49 -2.36
CA LEU A 189 20.31 17.58 -1.43
C LEU A 189 19.74 18.90 -1.94
N ALA A 190 19.96 19.23 -3.22
CA ALA A 190 19.43 20.44 -3.82
C ALA A 190 17.89 20.49 -3.79
N MET A 191 17.22 19.35 -4.07
CA MET A 191 15.76 19.25 -3.92
C MET A 191 15.29 19.53 -2.47
N ILE A 192 16.01 19.00 -1.49
CA ILE A 192 15.71 19.19 -0.06
C ILE A 192 15.94 20.65 0.34
N GLU A 193 17.03 21.27 -0.09
CA GLU A 193 17.34 22.68 0.19
C GLU A 193 16.28 23.61 -0.40
N HIS A 194 15.88 23.38 -1.66
CA HIS A 194 14.76 24.10 -2.28
C HIS A 194 13.45 23.92 -1.50
N LEU A 195 13.18 22.72 -0.99
CA LEU A 195 12.01 22.48 -0.16
C LEU A 195 12.07 23.27 1.14
N ARG A 196 13.19 23.23 1.87
CA ARG A 196 13.34 23.97 3.14
C ARG A 196 13.22 25.49 2.93
N GLN A 197 13.77 26.00 1.83
CA GLN A 197 13.60 27.40 1.43
C GLN A 197 12.12 27.73 1.14
N ALA A 198 11.42 26.86 0.41
CA ALA A 198 10.00 27.05 0.09
C ALA A 198 9.11 26.99 1.34
N GLU A 199 9.37 26.08 2.29
CA GLU A 199 8.65 26.02 3.56
C GLU A 199 8.78 27.32 4.34
N ALA A 200 9.99 27.90 4.41
CA ALA A 200 10.25 29.16 5.11
C ALA A 200 9.53 30.35 4.45
N GLU A 201 9.47 30.40 3.12
CA GLU A 201 8.80 31.49 2.40
C GLU A 201 7.27 31.37 2.42
N VAL A 202 6.73 30.16 2.29
CA VAL A 202 5.28 29.90 2.19
C VAL A 202 4.62 29.76 3.57
N GLY A 203 5.39 29.40 4.60
CA GLY A 203 4.87 29.17 5.94
C GLY A 203 4.08 27.86 6.09
N ARG A 204 4.37 26.86 5.25
CA ARG A 204 3.75 25.53 5.27
C ARG A 204 4.83 24.46 5.38
N SER A 205 4.65 23.50 6.29
CA SER A 205 5.58 22.37 6.40
C SER A 205 5.24 21.28 5.38
N CYS A 206 6.28 20.63 4.88
CA CYS A 206 6.22 19.53 3.92
C CYS A 206 7.31 18.50 4.23
N LYS A 207 6.92 17.22 4.32
CA LYS A 207 7.81 16.11 4.67
C LYS A 207 8.67 15.66 3.49
N VAL A 208 9.92 15.29 3.74
CA VAL A 208 10.82 14.64 2.76
C VAL A 208 10.66 13.13 2.85
N TYR A 209 10.13 12.52 1.80
CA TYR A 209 10.07 11.07 1.63
C TYR A 209 11.16 10.62 0.68
N MET A 210 12.05 9.74 1.12
CA MET A 210 13.10 9.16 0.28
C MET A 210 12.79 7.68 0.03
N ASP A 211 12.55 7.34 -1.24
CA ASP A 211 12.16 5.99 -1.67
C ASP A 211 13.41 5.21 -2.10
N ILE A 212 13.84 4.23 -1.29
CA ILE A 212 14.95 3.34 -1.66
C ILE A 212 14.53 2.44 -2.83
N ALA A 213 15.47 2.12 -3.70
CA ALA A 213 15.15 1.49 -4.99
C ALA A 213 14.72 0.04 -4.83
N GLY A 214 15.40 -0.70 -3.96
CA GLY A 214 15.23 -2.13 -3.77
C GLY A 214 15.64 -2.95 -5.01
N PRO A 215 15.50 -4.28 -4.95
CA PRO A 215 16.00 -5.21 -5.97
C PRO A 215 15.08 -5.31 -7.20
N LYS A 216 14.75 -4.19 -7.85
CA LYS A 216 13.89 -4.20 -9.05
C LYS A 216 14.63 -4.77 -10.26
N PRO A 217 14.25 -5.93 -10.81
CA PRO A 217 14.91 -6.50 -11.97
C PRO A 217 14.57 -5.70 -13.23
N ARG A 218 15.56 -5.50 -14.10
CA ARG A 218 15.40 -4.73 -15.35
C ARG A 218 16.11 -5.38 -16.50
N LEU A 219 15.71 -5.02 -17.72
CA LEU A 219 16.50 -5.30 -18.91
C LEU A 219 17.75 -4.42 -18.94
N GLY A 220 18.91 -5.03 -18.97
CA GLY A 220 20.18 -4.36 -19.25
C GLY A 220 20.34 -4.09 -20.74
N THR A 221 21.49 -4.46 -21.30
CA THR A 221 21.77 -4.34 -22.73
C THR A 221 20.79 -5.19 -23.54
N VAL A 222 20.07 -4.54 -24.46
CA VAL A 222 19.15 -5.19 -25.39
C VAL A 222 19.80 -5.25 -26.77
N LEU A 223 19.90 -6.46 -27.33
CA LEU A 223 20.37 -6.70 -28.70
C LEU A 223 19.23 -7.18 -29.58
N LEU A 224 19.07 -6.50 -30.71
CA LEU A 224 18.03 -6.73 -31.72
C LEU A 224 18.68 -6.99 -33.09
N SER A 225 18.05 -7.82 -33.91
CA SER A 225 18.39 -7.92 -35.33
C SER A 225 18.08 -6.62 -36.07
N LYS A 226 18.92 -6.22 -37.04
CA LYS A 226 18.69 -5.04 -37.91
C LYS A 226 17.28 -5.04 -38.53
N ASN A 227 16.75 -6.20 -38.89
CA ASN A 227 15.48 -6.33 -39.60
C ASN A 227 14.27 -6.51 -38.67
N LYS A 228 14.46 -6.70 -37.36
CA LYS A 228 13.36 -6.96 -36.42
C LYS A 228 13.51 -6.15 -35.14
N GLN A 229 12.89 -4.97 -35.14
CA GLN A 229 12.97 -3.97 -34.08
C GLN A 229 11.82 -4.03 -33.07
N ARG A 230 10.83 -4.90 -33.31
CA ARG A 230 9.62 -5.04 -32.48
C ARG A 230 9.33 -6.50 -32.20
N ILE A 231 9.04 -6.79 -30.94
CA ILE A 231 8.71 -8.12 -30.47
C ILE A 231 7.19 -8.33 -30.51
N HIS A 232 6.76 -9.48 -31.00
CA HIS A 232 5.36 -9.86 -31.16
C HIS A 232 5.07 -11.15 -30.40
N GLN A 233 3.78 -11.45 -30.21
CA GLN A 233 3.36 -12.74 -29.67
C GLN A 233 3.91 -13.89 -30.53
N GLY A 234 4.39 -14.96 -29.87
CA GLY A 234 5.06 -16.11 -30.49
C GLY A 234 6.56 -15.91 -30.75
N ASP A 235 7.08 -14.69 -30.61
CA ASP A 235 8.53 -14.46 -30.68
C ASP A 235 9.25 -15.07 -29.47
N ARG A 236 10.56 -15.30 -29.62
CA ARG A 236 11.41 -15.79 -28.54
C ARG A 236 12.44 -14.74 -28.12
N LEU A 237 12.55 -14.53 -26.82
CA LEU A 237 13.53 -13.65 -26.18
C LEU A 237 14.45 -14.50 -25.31
N LEU A 238 15.75 -14.44 -25.55
CA LEU A 238 16.73 -14.99 -24.63
C LEU A 238 17.09 -13.91 -23.58
N LEU A 239 16.75 -14.18 -22.32
CA LEU A 239 17.12 -13.35 -21.18
C LEU A 239 18.38 -13.92 -20.52
N THR A 240 19.51 -13.25 -20.69
CA THR A 240 20.84 -13.74 -20.30
C THR A 240 21.29 -13.25 -18.93
N LYS A 241 22.22 -13.98 -18.31
CA LYS A 241 22.87 -13.59 -17.04
C LYS A 241 23.89 -12.46 -17.22
N SER A 242 24.60 -12.46 -18.35
CA SER A 242 25.59 -11.45 -18.71
C SER A 242 25.19 -10.74 -19.99
N ILE A 243 25.89 -9.64 -20.33
CA ILE A 243 25.64 -8.90 -21.57
C ILE A 243 25.65 -9.88 -22.77
N PRO A 244 24.56 -9.94 -23.56
CA PRO A 244 24.43 -10.95 -24.60
C PRO A 244 25.45 -10.72 -25.73
N LEU A 245 25.91 -11.81 -26.35
CA LEU A 245 26.83 -11.74 -27.50
C LEU A 245 26.07 -11.48 -28.80
N VAL A 246 26.70 -10.74 -29.73
CA VAL A 246 26.11 -10.40 -31.03
C VAL A 246 25.85 -11.64 -31.89
N ALA A 247 26.77 -12.61 -31.89
CA ALA A 247 26.79 -13.80 -32.77
C ALA A 247 25.82 -14.94 -32.38
N ASP A 248 24.92 -14.71 -31.43
CA ASP A 248 23.97 -15.73 -30.96
C ASP A 248 22.71 -15.82 -31.84
N LYS A 249 22.18 -17.05 -31.95
CA LYS A 249 21.11 -17.54 -32.84
C LYS A 249 19.75 -16.87 -32.59
N HIS A 250 19.57 -16.30 -31.41
CA HIS A 250 18.32 -15.66 -30.99
C HIS A 250 18.21 -14.21 -31.50
N ILE A 251 17.06 -13.89 -32.10
CA ILE A 251 16.79 -12.57 -32.70
C ILE A 251 16.65 -11.47 -31.64
N PHE A 252 16.00 -11.79 -30.52
CA PHE A 252 15.82 -10.89 -29.38
C PHE A 252 16.64 -11.41 -28.20
N LYS A 253 17.53 -10.57 -27.69
CA LYS A 253 18.40 -10.89 -26.55
C LYS A 253 18.46 -9.72 -25.60
N ALA A 254 18.44 -9.97 -24.31
CA ALA A 254 18.68 -8.96 -23.30
C ALA A 254 19.29 -9.60 -22.06
N ASN A 255 20.12 -8.90 -21.30
CA ASN A 255 20.51 -9.41 -19.98
C ASN A 255 19.55 -8.92 -18.89
N CYS A 256 19.40 -9.70 -17.82
CA CYS A 256 18.80 -9.23 -16.58
C CYS A 256 19.82 -8.43 -15.78
N THR A 257 19.42 -7.34 -15.12
CA THR A 257 20.30 -6.59 -14.20
C THR A 257 20.54 -7.32 -12.88
N ILE A 258 19.69 -8.29 -12.54
CA ILE A 258 19.79 -9.14 -11.34
C ILE A 258 19.83 -10.60 -11.83
N PRO A 259 21.00 -11.09 -12.29
CA PRO A 259 21.11 -12.38 -12.96
C PRO A 259 20.83 -13.59 -12.07
N GLU A 260 21.00 -13.49 -10.75
CA GLU A 260 20.71 -14.52 -9.75
C GLU A 260 19.23 -14.92 -9.69
N ILE A 261 18.32 -14.08 -10.20
CA ILE A 261 16.91 -14.41 -10.35
C ILE A 261 16.72 -15.51 -11.39
N LEU A 262 17.53 -15.50 -12.47
CA LEU A 262 17.33 -16.42 -13.58
C LEU A 262 17.57 -17.88 -13.16
N SER A 263 18.37 -18.12 -12.13
CA SER A 263 18.54 -19.45 -11.52
C SER A 263 17.38 -19.93 -10.65
N GLN A 264 16.46 -19.03 -10.29
CA GLN A 264 15.27 -19.33 -9.47
C GLN A 264 14.02 -19.59 -10.33
N LEU A 265 14.13 -19.42 -11.65
CA LEU A 265 13.03 -19.63 -12.58
C LEU A 265 12.87 -21.10 -12.95
N GLU A 266 11.61 -21.50 -13.10
CA GLU A 266 11.22 -22.83 -13.58
C GLU A 266 10.57 -22.70 -14.97
N VAL A 267 10.61 -23.80 -15.73
CA VAL A 267 9.82 -23.90 -16.96
C VAL A 267 8.34 -23.67 -16.63
N ASP A 268 7.64 -23.07 -17.57
CA ASP A 268 6.24 -22.68 -17.49
C ASP A 268 5.88 -21.47 -16.62
N ARG A 269 6.83 -20.84 -15.93
CA ARG A 269 6.59 -19.61 -15.14
C ARG A 269 6.38 -18.38 -16.03
N GLN A 270 5.54 -17.46 -15.57
CA GLN A 270 5.30 -16.19 -16.25
C GLN A 270 6.41 -15.17 -16.01
N VAL A 271 6.68 -14.37 -17.04
CA VAL A 271 7.57 -13.22 -16.98
C VAL A 271 6.88 -12.03 -17.63
N TRP A 272 6.79 -10.91 -16.92
CA TRP A 272 6.26 -9.66 -17.46
C TRP A 272 7.36 -8.64 -17.61
N ILE A 273 7.32 -7.88 -18.71
CA ILE A 273 8.34 -6.89 -19.06
C ILE A 273 7.66 -5.57 -19.40
N ASN A 274 8.30 -4.46 -19.01
CA ASN A 274 7.90 -3.09 -19.36
C ASN A 274 6.48 -2.73 -18.85
N ASP A 275 6.28 -2.86 -17.54
CA ASP A 275 5.02 -2.56 -16.85
C ASP A 275 3.86 -3.44 -17.36
N GLY A 276 4.12 -4.74 -17.55
CA GLY A 276 3.12 -5.70 -18.04
C GLY A 276 2.75 -5.59 -19.52
N LYS A 277 3.44 -4.76 -20.33
CA LYS A 277 3.13 -4.60 -21.77
C LYS A 277 3.57 -5.78 -22.63
N ILE A 278 4.57 -6.53 -22.16
CA ILE A 278 5.07 -7.74 -22.81
C ILE A 278 4.94 -8.87 -21.79
N GLY A 279 4.12 -9.86 -22.11
CA GLY A 279 4.00 -11.09 -21.33
C GLY A 279 4.75 -12.22 -22.02
N ALA A 280 5.44 -13.03 -21.23
CA ALA A 280 6.19 -14.17 -21.71
C ALA A 280 6.09 -15.36 -20.75
N LYS A 281 6.47 -16.53 -21.25
CA LYS A 281 6.52 -17.77 -20.49
C LYS A 281 7.90 -18.41 -20.64
N VAL A 282 8.46 -18.92 -19.55
CA VAL A 282 9.73 -19.65 -19.59
C VAL A 282 9.51 -20.97 -20.33
N ILE A 283 10.21 -21.16 -21.46
CA ILE A 283 10.12 -22.39 -22.26
C ILE A 283 11.35 -23.28 -22.13
N SER A 284 12.50 -22.73 -21.73
CA SER A 284 13.73 -23.50 -21.52
C SER A 284 14.71 -22.76 -20.61
N LEU A 285 15.41 -23.51 -19.76
CA LEU A 285 16.53 -23.03 -18.96
C LEU A 285 17.83 -23.38 -19.67
N LEU A 286 18.70 -22.40 -19.88
CA LEU A 286 19.97 -22.55 -20.60
C LEU A 286 21.14 -22.15 -19.67
N PRO A 287 22.37 -22.63 -19.93
CA PRO A 287 23.54 -22.22 -19.14
C PRO A 287 23.70 -20.69 -19.04
N GLU A 288 23.49 -20.00 -20.17
CA GLU A 288 23.62 -18.56 -20.34
C GLU A 288 22.44 -17.73 -19.81
N GLY A 289 21.29 -18.34 -19.51
CA GLY A 289 20.07 -17.61 -19.14
C GLY A 289 18.79 -18.43 -19.30
N VAL A 290 17.68 -17.75 -19.63
CA VAL A 290 16.38 -18.38 -19.85
C VAL A 290 15.80 -17.99 -21.19
N LEU A 291 15.24 -18.97 -21.90
CA LEU A 291 14.53 -18.73 -23.14
C LEU A 291 13.05 -18.51 -22.84
N LEU A 292 12.55 -17.37 -23.27
CA LEU A 292 11.17 -16.94 -23.09
C LEU A 292 10.42 -16.99 -24.42
N GLU A 293 9.18 -17.45 -24.39
CA GLU A 293 8.23 -17.30 -25.51
C GLU A 293 7.22 -16.20 -25.17
N ILE A 294 7.03 -15.24 -26.07
CA ILE A 294 6.14 -14.11 -25.84
C ILE A 294 4.69 -14.57 -25.97
N SER A 295 3.96 -14.53 -24.86
CA SER A 295 2.55 -14.87 -24.77
C SER A 295 1.64 -13.65 -25.00
N HIS A 296 2.13 -12.43 -24.74
CA HIS A 296 1.35 -11.19 -24.90
C HIS A 296 2.20 -10.04 -25.42
N ALA A 297 1.71 -9.35 -26.45
CA ALA A 297 2.20 -8.06 -26.93
C ALA A 297 1.09 -7.37 -27.74
N ARG A 298 1.18 -6.05 -27.95
CA ARG A 298 0.24 -5.35 -28.85
C ARG A 298 0.35 -5.86 -30.28
N SER A 299 -0.75 -5.75 -31.04
CA SER A 299 -0.82 -6.19 -32.45
C SER A 299 0.28 -5.60 -33.34
N LYS A 300 0.66 -4.34 -33.09
CA LYS A 300 1.76 -3.64 -33.80
C LYS A 300 3.16 -3.96 -33.28
N GLY A 301 3.29 -4.91 -32.35
CA GLY A 301 4.50 -5.27 -31.64
C GLY A 301 4.96 -4.22 -30.62
N GLU A 302 5.73 -4.66 -29.63
CA GLU A 302 6.32 -3.81 -28.61
C GLU A 302 7.81 -3.55 -28.87
N ARG A 303 8.30 -2.40 -28.39
CA ARG A 303 9.73 -2.07 -28.46
C ARG A 303 10.41 -2.57 -27.20
N LEU A 304 11.35 -3.50 -27.35
CA LEU A 304 12.25 -3.92 -26.28
C LEU A 304 13.32 -2.83 -26.10
N ARG A 305 13.48 -2.31 -24.89
CA ARG A 305 14.46 -1.27 -24.56
C ARG A 305 15.17 -1.64 -23.25
N THR A 306 16.38 -1.12 -23.09
CA THR A 306 17.09 -1.13 -21.82
C THR A 306 16.29 -0.38 -20.75
N ASP A 307 16.56 -0.72 -19.49
CA ASP A 307 15.99 -0.11 -18.29
C ASP A 307 14.47 -0.34 -18.15
N LYS A 308 13.93 -1.38 -18.79
CA LYS A 308 12.54 -1.81 -18.58
C LYS A 308 12.45 -2.84 -17.47
N GLY A 309 11.57 -2.59 -16.51
CA GLY A 309 11.30 -3.51 -15.40
C GLY A 309 10.86 -4.89 -15.87
N ILE A 310 11.26 -5.90 -15.10
CA ILE A 310 10.90 -7.30 -15.28
C ILE A 310 10.26 -7.77 -13.97
N ASN A 311 9.16 -8.50 -14.09
CA ASN A 311 8.35 -9.00 -12.99
C ASN A 311 8.19 -10.52 -13.13
N PHE A 312 8.16 -11.23 -12.02
CA PHE A 312 8.14 -12.70 -11.96
C PHE A 312 7.02 -13.21 -11.02
N PRO A 313 5.73 -12.99 -11.37
CA PRO A 313 4.59 -13.20 -10.46
C PRO A 313 4.50 -14.58 -9.83
N ASP A 314 4.91 -15.60 -10.57
CA ASP A 314 4.78 -17.00 -10.16
C ASP A 314 6.06 -17.54 -9.51
N THR A 315 7.04 -16.69 -9.18
CA THR A 315 8.33 -17.11 -8.63
C THR A 315 8.59 -16.43 -7.31
N VAL A 316 8.85 -17.23 -6.26
CA VAL A 316 9.31 -16.71 -4.97
C VAL A 316 10.78 -16.34 -5.12
N LEU A 317 11.07 -15.04 -5.13
CA LEU A 317 12.42 -14.52 -5.28
C LEU A 317 13.07 -14.34 -3.92
N ASN A 318 14.12 -15.12 -3.65
CA ASN A 318 14.93 -14.95 -2.46
C ASN A 318 16.02 -13.90 -2.73
N LEU A 319 15.64 -12.62 -2.61
CA LEU A 319 16.53 -11.47 -2.78
C LEU A 319 16.54 -10.63 -1.51
N SER A 320 17.70 -10.07 -1.18
CA SER A 320 17.76 -9.02 -0.17
C SER A 320 16.95 -7.82 -0.65
N PRO A 321 16.03 -7.28 0.16
CA PRO A 321 15.28 -6.07 -0.15
C PRO A 321 16.17 -4.81 -0.16
N LEU A 322 17.38 -4.88 0.42
CA LEU A 322 18.41 -3.83 0.32
C LEU A 322 19.52 -4.30 -0.62
N THR A 323 19.70 -3.59 -1.72
CA THR A 323 20.85 -3.78 -2.61
C THR A 323 22.10 -3.10 -2.06
N SER A 324 23.27 -3.40 -2.64
CA SER A 324 24.51 -2.70 -2.29
C SER A 324 24.45 -1.19 -2.56
N LYS A 325 23.67 -0.76 -3.58
CA LYS A 325 23.42 0.66 -3.81
C LYS A 325 22.54 1.24 -2.71
N ASP A 326 21.45 0.55 -2.33
CA ASP A 326 20.58 1.03 -1.25
C ASP A 326 21.35 1.19 0.07
N GLN A 327 22.27 0.27 0.39
CA GLN A 327 23.13 0.40 1.58
C GLN A 327 24.02 1.65 1.55
N GLN A 328 24.52 2.05 0.38
CA GLN A 328 25.29 3.28 0.21
C GLN A 328 24.36 4.50 0.32
N ASP A 329 23.24 4.49 -0.41
CA ASP A 329 22.26 5.58 -0.37
C ASP A 329 21.73 5.82 1.06
N LEU A 330 21.64 4.78 1.90
CA LEU A 330 21.21 4.88 3.30
C LEU A 330 22.11 5.79 4.14
N ASP A 331 23.39 5.97 3.78
CA ASP A 331 24.29 6.91 4.47
C ASP A 331 23.79 8.34 4.37
N PHE A 332 23.26 8.73 3.20
CA PHE A 332 22.63 10.01 2.97
C PHE A 332 21.18 10.03 3.48
N ILE A 333 20.38 9.03 3.09
CA ILE A 333 18.93 8.98 3.37
C ILE A 333 18.64 9.05 4.87
N ALA A 334 19.40 8.33 5.70
CA ALA A 334 19.16 8.27 7.13
C ALA A 334 19.23 9.67 7.79
N LEU A 335 20.10 10.56 7.28
CA LEU A 335 20.32 11.89 7.84
C LEU A 335 19.31 12.94 7.34
N HIS A 336 18.68 12.69 6.20
CA HIS A 336 17.93 13.70 5.45
C HIS A 336 16.43 13.41 5.31
N ALA A 337 16.04 12.14 5.38
CA ALA A 337 14.65 11.74 5.20
C ALA A 337 13.81 12.00 6.47
N ASP A 338 12.60 12.55 6.28
CA ASP A 338 11.56 12.45 7.30
C ASP A 338 10.92 11.05 7.27
N ILE A 339 10.82 10.47 6.08
CA ILE A 339 10.15 9.18 5.80
C ILE A 339 11.01 8.38 4.81
N ILE A 340 11.23 7.10 5.09
CA ILE A 340 11.90 6.16 4.17
C ILE A 340 10.88 5.22 3.57
N GLY A 341 10.77 5.24 2.24
CA GLY A 341 9.98 4.29 1.48
C GLY A 341 10.75 3.03 1.20
N TYR A 342 10.29 1.89 1.73
CA TYR A 342 10.97 0.61 1.62
C TYR A 342 10.36 -0.25 0.51
N SER A 343 11.01 -0.25 -0.66
CA SER A 343 10.61 -1.03 -1.84
C SER A 343 10.83 -2.53 -1.66
N PHE A 344 9.95 -3.34 -2.26
CA PHE A 344 9.99 -4.80 -2.33
C PHE A 344 10.18 -5.50 -0.98
N VAL A 345 9.68 -4.89 0.10
CA VAL A 345 9.62 -5.52 1.41
C VAL A 345 8.61 -6.66 1.39
N GLN A 346 8.98 -7.84 1.91
CA GLN A 346 8.15 -9.04 1.85
C GLN A 346 7.93 -9.70 3.22
N GLN A 347 8.91 -9.63 4.11
CA GLN A 347 8.89 -10.33 5.41
C GLN A 347 9.28 -9.43 6.58
N ALA A 348 8.90 -9.81 7.79
CA ALA A 348 9.24 -9.05 9.01
C ALA A 348 10.76 -8.88 9.19
N THR A 349 11.56 -9.85 8.76
CA THR A 349 13.03 -9.79 8.78
C THR A 349 13.60 -8.71 7.88
N ASP A 350 12.89 -8.35 6.80
CA ASP A 350 13.28 -7.24 5.92
C ASP A 350 13.18 -5.91 6.68
N ILE A 351 12.08 -5.69 7.39
CA ILE A 351 11.90 -4.53 8.27
C ILE A 351 13.01 -4.46 9.32
N GLU A 352 13.34 -5.60 9.93
CA GLU A 352 14.43 -5.68 10.92
C GLU A 352 15.78 -5.30 10.30
N LEU A 353 16.06 -5.77 9.08
CA LEU A 353 17.27 -5.42 8.34
C LEU A 353 17.39 -3.90 8.16
N LEU A 354 16.37 -3.23 7.63
CA LEU A 354 16.40 -1.77 7.48
C LEU A 354 16.52 -1.05 8.83
N GLN A 355 15.82 -1.51 9.87
CA GLN A 355 15.95 -0.94 11.22
C GLN A 355 17.37 -1.05 11.78
N LEU A 356 18.04 -2.18 11.57
CA LEU A 356 19.43 -2.39 11.99
C LEU A 356 20.38 -1.45 11.24
N GLU A 357 20.22 -1.33 9.92
CA GLU A 357 21.03 -0.42 9.10
C GLU A 357 20.86 1.05 9.49
N LEU A 358 19.62 1.47 9.82
CA LEU A 358 19.35 2.83 10.32
C LEU A 358 19.92 3.05 11.72
N GLN A 359 19.76 2.07 12.62
CA GLN A 359 20.32 2.15 13.96
C GLN A 359 21.85 2.25 13.94
N ALA A 360 22.52 1.52 13.05
CA ALA A 360 23.97 1.58 12.88
C ALA A 360 24.46 2.96 12.44
N ARG A 361 23.68 3.67 11.61
CA ARG A 361 24.04 5.00 11.07
C ARG A 361 23.68 6.15 12.00
N LEU A 362 22.49 6.10 12.59
CA LEU A 362 21.94 7.19 13.40
C LEU A 362 22.29 7.06 14.89
N GLY A 363 22.56 5.84 15.35
CA GLY A 363 22.74 5.54 16.77
C GLY A 363 21.42 5.41 17.53
N ALA A 364 21.49 4.91 18.76
CA ALA A 364 20.32 4.50 19.54
C ALA A 364 19.40 5.66 20.01
N ASN A 365 19.92 6.88 20.10
CA ASN A 365 19.20 8.04 20.66
C ASN A 365 18.78 9.08 19.61
N ALA A 366 19.09 8.83 18.34
CA ALA A 366 18.72 9.75 17.27
C ALA A 366 17.23 9.63 16.93
N TYR A 367 16.68 10.74 16.41
CA TYR A 367 15.36 10.73 15.79
C TYR A 367 15.37 9.73 14.63
N GLN A 368 14.47 8.74 14.68
CA GLN A 368 14.33 7.74 13.62
C GLN A 368 13.30 8.24 12.60
N PRO A 369 13.62 8.19 11.29
CA PRO A 369 12.65 8.49 10.25
C PRO A 369 11.47 7.51 10.31
N ALA A 370 10.30 7.95 9.85
CA ALA A 370 9.19 7.04 9.67
C ALA A 370 9.54 6.02 8.57
N ILE A 371 9.04 4.79 8.67
CA ILE A 371 9.13 3.81 7.58
C ILE A 371 7.79 3.69 6.89
N VAL A 372 7.80 3.63 5.56
CA VAL A 372 6.65 3.23 4.77
C VAL A 372 6.99 1.95 4.01
N ALA A 373 6.32 0.85 4.36
CA ALA A 373 6.44 -0.40 3.60
C ALA A 373 5.68 -0.29 2.28
N LYS A 374 6.34 -0.60 1.16
CA LYS A 374 5.70 -0.64 -0.15
C LYS A 374 5.24 -2.06 -0.45
N ILE A 375 3.93 -2.24 -0.49
CA ILE A 375 3.31 -3.54 -0.74
C ILE A 375 3.21 -3.73 -2.26
N GLU A 376 4.18 -4.49 -2.79
CA GLU A 376 4.42 -4.66 -4.23
C GLU A 376 4.27 -6.12 -4.69
N THR A 377 4.28 -7.09 -3.77
CA THR A 377 4.25 -8.52 -4.08
C THR A 377 3.14 -9.26 -3.32
N PRO A 378 2.67 -10.43 -3.81
CA PRO A 378 1.73 -11.29 -3.09
C PRO A 378 2.24 -11.73 -1.71
N GLU A 379 3.54 -11.93 -1.57
CA GLU A 379 4.17 -12.30 -0.30
C GLU A 379 4.05 -11.17 0.73
N ALA A 380 4.32 -9.92 0.31
CA ALA A 380 4.13 -8.73 1.15
C ALA A 380 2.67 -8.58 1.61
N VAL A 381 1.70 -8.87 0.74
CA VAL A 381 0.26 -8.85 1.09
C VAL A 381 -0.04 -9.90 2.16
N THR A 382 0.47 -11.12 1.97
CA THR A 382 0.26 -12.24 2.91
C THR A 382 0.86 -11.94 4.28
N ASN A 383 2.04 -11.32 4.32
CA ASN A 383 2.78 -11.01 5.55
C ASN A 383 2.44 -9.62 6.13
N LEU A 384 1.47 -8.90 5.56
CA LEU A 384 1.18 -7.51 5.94
C LEU A 384 0.96 -7.30 7.45
N PRO A 385 0.23 -8.16 8.19
CA PRO A 385 0.09 -7.97 9.63
C PRO A 385 1.43 -8.03 10.39
N GLU A 386 2.29 -8.98 10.06
CA GLU A 386 3.62 -9.13 10.68
C GLU A 386 4.54 -7.96 10.32
N LEU A 387 4.50 -7.50 9.06
CA LEU A 387 5.22 -6.31 8.60
C LEU A 387 4.82 -5.06 9.41
N ILE A 388 3.50 -4.84 9.56
CA ILE A 388 2.95 -3.73 10.34
C ILE A 388 3.46 -3.78 11.77
N VAL A 389 3.30 -4.92 12.46
CA VAL A 389 3.65 -5.04 13.87
C VAL A 389 5.14 -4.84 14.09
N ARG A 390 5.97 -5.45 13.25
CA ARG A 390 7.43 -5.35 13.36
C ARG A 390 7.93 -3.92 13.15
N ALA A 391 7.34 -3.21 12.20
CA ALA A 391 7.75 -1.85 11.86
C ALA A 391 7.21 -0.82 12.87
N ALA A 392 5.88 -0.77 13.01
CA ALA A 392 5.19 0.18 13.87
C ALA A 392 5.53 -0.01 15.36
N GLY A 393 5.92 -1.23 15.73
CA GLY A 393 6.42 -1.57 17.07
C GLY A 393 7.72 -0.86 17.45
N LYS A 394 8.51 -0.29 16.53
CA LYS A 394 9.76 0.43 16.86
C LYS A 394 9.84 1.87 16.38
N GLN A 395 9.15 2.26 15.31
CA GLN A 395 9.11 3.66 14.83
C GLN A 395 7.78 3.99 14.13
N PRO A 396 7.45 5.28 13.89
CA PRO A 396 6.29 5.66 13.10
C PRO A 396 6.28 4.92 11.76
N PHE A 397 5.11 4.42 11.36
CA PHE A 397 5.00 3.51 10.24
C PHE A 397 3.75 3.79 9.40
N GLY A 398 3.90 3.68 8.09
CA GLY A 398 2.80 3.71 7.12
C GLY A 398 2.93 2.58 6.10
N VAL A 399 1.89 2.42 5.28
CA VAL A 399 1.86 1.41 4.20
C VAL A 399 1.57 2.10 2.88
N MET A 400 2.31 1.80 1.83
CA MET A 400 2.02 2.24 0.48
C MET A 400 1.44 1.09 -0.34
N ILE A 401 0.25 1.29 -0.91
CA ILE A 401 -0.31 0.38 -1.91
C ILE A 401 0.36 0.70 -3.24
N ALA A 402 1.46 0.03 -3.55
CA ALA A 402 2.26 0.29 -4.73
C ALA A 402 1.69 -0.42 -5.96
N ARG A 403 0.53 0.09 -6.42
CA ARG A 403 -0.35 -0.55 -7.41
C ARG A 403 0.31 -0.90 -8.75
N GLY A 404 1.37 -0.17 -9.14
CA GLY A 404 2.05 -0.40 -10.41
C GLY A 404 2.68 -1.79 -10.50
N ASP A 405 3.56 -2.10 -9.56
CA ASP A 405 4.20 -3.43 -9.47
C ASP A 405 3.21 -4.48 -8.95
N LEU A 406 2.42 -4.13 -7.92
CA LEU A 406 1.45 -5.06 -7.34
C LEU A 406 0.47 -5.61 -8.39
N ALA A 407 -0.11 -4.77 -9.25
CA ALA A 407 -1.06 -5.22 -10.27
C ALA A 407 -0.45 -6.23 -11.27
N ILE A 408 0.85 -6.16 -11.51
CA ILE A 408 1.55 -7.10 -12.39
C ILE A 408 1.76 -8.43 -11.65
N GLU A 409 2.11 -8.39 -10.36
CA GLU A 409 2.41 -9.57 -9.55
C GLU A 409 1.16 -10.36 -9.10
N ILE A 410 0.04 -9.70 -8.75
CA ILE A 410 -1.22 -10.40 -8.36
C ILE A 410 -2.24 -10.52 -9.50
N GLY A 411 -1.97 -9.87 -10.63
CA GLY A 411 -2.89 -9.72 -11.75
C GLY A 411 -3.92 -8.60 -11.56
N TYR A 412 -4.27 -7.93 -12.66
CA TYR A 412 -5.17 -6.77 -12.68
C TYR A 412 -6.56 -7.05 -12.08
N GLN A 413 -7.08 -8.27 -12.20
CA GLN A 413 -8.40 -8.65 -11.71
C GLN A 413 -8.48 -8.61 -10.18
N ARG A 414 -7.37 -8.93 -9.50
CA ARG A 414 -7.31 -9.01 -8.03
C ARG A 414 -6.91 -7.69 -7.38
N LEU A 415 -6.40 -6.73 -8.15
CA LEU A 415 -5.92 -5.46 -7.60
C LEU A 415 -6.97 -4.73 -6.76
N ALA A 416 -8.21 -4.66 -7.23
CA ALA A 416 -9.29 -3.98 -6.51
C ALA A 416 -9.65 -4.69 -5.20
N GLU A 417 -9.62 -6.02 -5.18
CA GLU A 417 -9.84 -6.85 -3.98
C GLU A 417 -8.73 -6.60 -2.96
N ILE A 418 -7.47 -6.80 -3.36
CA ILE A 418 -6.31 -6.70 -2.47
C ILE A 418 -6.11 -5.29 -1.93
N GLN A 419 -6.42 -4.26 -2.71
CA GLN A 419 -6.39 -2.88 -2.23
C GLN A 419 -7.33 -2.65 -1.04
N GLU A 420 -8.55 -3.20 -1.08
CA GLU A 420 -9.50 -3.10 0.03
C GLU A 420 -9.02 -3.90 1.25
N GLU A 421 -8.45 -5.09 1.05
CA GLU A 421 -7.88 -5.88 2.15
C GLU A 421 -6.74 -5.15 2.85
N ILE A 422 -5.82 -4.53 2.10
CA ILE A 422 -4.72 -3.74 2.67
C ILE A 422 -5.29 -2.56 3.48
N LEU A 423 -6.29 -1.84 2.95
CA LEU A 423 -6.93 -0.73 3.66
C LEU A 423 -7.57 -1.18 4.96
N TRP A 424 -8.27 -2.32 4.97
CA TRP A 424 -8.93 -2.81 6.19
C TRP A 424 -7.93 -3.26 7.25
N ILE A 425 -6.87 -3.97 6.85
CA ILE A 425 -5.81 -4.42 7.76
C ILE A 425 -5.08 -3.21 8.37
N CYS A 426 -4.73 -2.22 7.56
CA CYS A 426 -4.09 -1.00 8.05
C CYS A 426 -5.02 -0.19 8.96
N GLN A 427 -6.31 -0.09 8.63
CA GLN A 427 -7.28 0.59 9.49
C GLN A 427 -7.45 -0.11 10.84
N ALA A 428 -7.43 -1.44 10.87
CA ALA A 428 -7.47 -2.20 12.12
C ALA A 428 -6.20 -2.04 12.96
N ALA A 429 -5.07 -1.83 12.31
CA ALA A 429 -3.80 -1.48 12.96
C ALA A 429 -3.64 0.02 13.24
N HIS A 430 -4.63 0.85 12.90
CA HIS A 430 -4.51 2.31 12.95
C HIS A 430 -3.25 2.85 12.25
N VAL A 431 -2.81 2.18 11.18
CA VAL A 431 -1.63 2.55 10.38
C VAL A 431 -2.09 3.34 9.15
N PRO A 432 -1.47 4.50 8.88
CA PRO A 432 -1.84 5.32 7.74
C PRO A 432 -1.42 4.69 6.41
N VAL A 433 -2.26 4.84 5.39
CA VAL A 433 -2.05 4.27 4.06
C VAL A 433 -1.79 5.35 3.00
N ILE A 434 -0.89 5.07 2.06
CA ILE A 434 -0.68 5.82 0.83
C ILE A 434 -1.35 5.10 -0.34
N TRP A 435 -2.30 5.79 -0.96
CA TRP A 435 -2.89 5.39 -2.24
C TRP A 435 -1.97 5.82 -3.38
N ALA A 436 -1.19 4.89 -3.92
CA ALA A 436 -0.08 5.22 -4.81
C ALA A 436 -0.23 4.66 -6.22
N THR A 437 0.48 5.34 -7.12
CA THR A 437 0.70 4.97 -8.52
C THR A 437 -0.53 5.15 -9.41
N GLN A 438 -0.34 5.80 -10.57
CA GLN A 438 -1.37 6.03 -11.59
C GLN A 438 -2.59 6.86 -11.17
N VAL A 439 -2.58 7.53 -10.01
CA VAL A 439 -3.59 8.54 -9.68
C VAL A 439 -3.38 9.74 -10.61
N LEU A 440 -4.42 10.10 -11.38
CA LEU A 440 -4.38 11.24 -12.32
C LEU A 440 -3.20 11.18 -13.33
N GLU A 441 -2.78 9.99 -13.74
CA GLU A 441 -1.59 9.75 -14.57
C GLU A 441 -1.60 10.52 -15.90
N ASN A 442 -2.70 10.52 -16.65
CA ASN A 442 -2.85 11.27 -17.88
C ASN A 442 -2.93 12.77 -17.64
N LEU A 443 -3.50 13.22 -16.53
CA LEU A 443 -3.50 14.65 -16.19
C LEU A 443 -2.06 15.12 -15.97
N VAL A 444 -1.32 14.43 -15.12
CA VAL A 444 0.10 14.70 -14.85
C VAL A 444 0.95 14.71 -16.14
N LYS A 445 0.68 13.81 -17.09
CA LYS A 445 1.48 13.67 -18.33
C LYS A 445 0.97 14.49 -19.53
N LYS A 446 -0.33 14.71 -19.66
CA LYS A 446 -1.01 15.18 -20.88
C LYS A 446 -2.03 16.29 -20.63
N LYS A 447 -2.12 16.83 -19.42
CA LYS A 447 -3.05 17.91 -19.00
C LYS A 447 -4.53 17.54 -18.91
N THR A 448 -4.94 16.38 -19.42
CA THR A 448 -6.36 15.98 -19.43
C THR A 448 -6.55 14.65 -18.70
N PRO A 449 -7.32 14.61 -17.61
CA PRO A 449 -7.66 13.36 -16.93
C PRO A 449 -8.72 12.60 -17.72
N SER A 450 -8.70 11.28 -17.60
CA SER A 450 -9.82 10.41 -17.97
C SER A 450 -10.88 10.40 -16.87
N ARG A 451 -12.09 9.96 -17.22
CA ARG A 451 -13.17 9.75 -16.23
C ARG A 451 -12.78 8.73 -15.15
N ALA A 452 -12.08 7.67 -15.55
CA ALA A 452 -11.61 6.64 -14.63
C ALA A 452 -10.61 7.21 -13.60
N GLU A 453 -9.71 8.09 -14.02
CA GLU A 453 -8.76 8.74 -13.11
C GLU A 453 -9.42 9.69 -12.13
N MET A 454 -10.50 10.38 -12.52
CA MET A 454 -11.27 11.21 -11.59
C MET A 454 -11.99 10.35 -10.54
N THR A 455 -12.56 9.22 -10.94
CA THR A 455 -13.15 8.26 -9.99
C THR A 455 -12.10 7.67 -9.05
N ASP A 456 -10.92 7.32 -9.57
CA ASP A 456 -9.81 6.81 -8.76
C ASP A 456 -9.33 7.85 -7.74
N ALA A 457 -9.14 9.11 -8.17
CA ALA A 457 -8.77 10.21 -7.26
C ALA A 457 -9.82 10.46 -6.17
N ALA A 458 -11.11 10.35 -6.50
CA ALA A 458 -12.19 10.46 -5.52
C ALA A 458 -12.21 9.28 -4.52
N MET A 459 -11.93 8.06 -5.00
CA MET A 459 -11.82 6.87 -4.13
C MET A 459 -10.57 6.91 -3.24
N ALA A 460 -9.53 7.61 -3.66
CA ALA A 460 -8.29 7.77 -2.89
C ALA A 460 -8.49 8.52 -1.56
N GLU A 461 -9.64 9.20 -1.34
CA GLU A 461 -10.04 9.75 -0.03
C GLU A 461 -10.06 8.67 1.07
N ARG A 462 -10.19 7.40 0.71
CA ARG A 462 -10.14 6.28 1.64
C ARG A 462 -8.76 6.08 2.30
N ALA A 463 -7.71 6.72 1.79
CA ALA A 463 -6.36 6.64 2.32
C ALA A 463 -5.98 7.92 3.08
N GLU A 464 -4.93 7.84 3.90
CA GLU A 464 -4.39 8.99 4.63
C GLU A 464 -3.58 9.93 3.74
N CYS A 465 -3.04 9.39 2.65
CA CYS A 465 -2.18 10.09 1.72
C CYS A 465 -2.42 9.58 0.29
N VAL A 466 -2.33 10.48 -0.70
CA VAL A 466 -2.45 10.15 -2.13
C VAL A 466 -1.19 10.59 -2.84
N MET A 467 -0.59 9.69 -3.63
CA MET A 467 0.66 9.95 -4.34
C MET A 467 0.42 10.29 -5.81
N LEU A 468 0.94 11.44 -6.24
CA LEU A 468 1.09 11.82 -7.64
C LEU A 468 2.53 11.55 -8.12
N ASN A 469 2.64 10.98 -9.33
CA ASN A 469 3.93 10.80 -10.01
C ASN A 469 4.41 12.11 -10.66
N LYS A 470 5.67 12.15 -11.07
CA LYS A 470 6.25 13.29 -11.80
C LYS A 470 5.70 13.42 -13.23
N GLY A 471 5.51 14.65 -13.70
CA GLY A 471 5.15 14.97 -15.08
C GLY A 471 4.92 16.46 -15.32
N ALA A 472 4.79 16.85 -16.59
CA ALA A 472 4.80 18.25 -17.02
C ALA A 472 3.67 19.12 -16.44
N TYR A 473 2.58 18.51 -15.96
CA TYR A 473 1.42 19.20 -15.40
C TYR A 473 1.19 18.84 -13.92
N ILE A 474 2.26 18.55 -13.20
CA ILE A 474 2.19 18.11 -11.80
C ILE A 474 1.59 19.18 -10.88
N THR A 475 1.87 20.46 -11.12
CA THR A 475 1.33 21.55 -10.30
C THR A 475 -0.19 21.68 -10.48
N GLU A 476 -0.71 21.55 -11.71
CA GLU A 476 -2.16 21.50 -11.94
C GLU A 476 -2.80 20.24 -11.39
N ALA A 477 -2.12 19.10 -11.45
CA ALA A 477 -2.61 17.85 -10.88
C ALA A 477 -2.78 17.94 -9.37
N VAL A 478 -1.85 18.59 -8.65
CA VAL A 478 -1.99 18.87 -7.21
C VAL A 478 -3.24 19.70 -6.94
N THR A 479 -3.47 20.77 -7.69
CA THR A 479 -4.65 21.63 -7.53
C THR A 479 -5.95 20.87 -7.76
N ILE A 480 -6.02 20.03 -8.80
CA ILE A 480 -7.21 19.23 -9.10
C ILE A 480 -7.43 18.17 -8.02
N LEU A 481 -6.38 17.49 -7.57
CA LEU A 481 -6.49 16.49 -6.52
C LEU A 481 -6.95 17.10 -5.19
N ASP A 482 -6.41 18.27 -4.83
CA ASP A 482 -6.81 19.01 -3.63
C ASP A 482 -8.31 19.35 -3.64
N ASP A 483 -8.83 19.87 -4.75
CA ASP A 483 -10.27 20.18 -4.90
C ASP A 483 -11.13 18.91 -4.81
N VAL A 484 -10.73 17.82 -5.48
CA VAL A 484 -11.44 16.54 -5.42
C VAL A 484 -11.51 16.00 -3.99
N LEU A 485 -10.38 15.95 -3.29
CA LEU A 485 -10.31 15.42 -1.92
C LEU A 485 -11.11 16.29 -0.95
N THR A 486 -11.00 17.61 -1.04
CA THR A 486 -11.76 18.56 -0.21
C THR A 486 -13.27 18.38 -0.39
N ARG A 487 -13.73 18.18 -1.63
CA ARG A 487 -15.16 17.91 -1.90
C ARG A 487 -15.59 16.56 -1.34
N MET A 488 -14.78 15.52 -1.57
CA MET A 488 -15.14 14.15 -1.21
C MET A 488 -15.15 13.92 0.31
N GLU A 489 -14.26 14.56 1.07
CA GLU A 489 -14.19 14.44 2.54
C GLU A 489 -15.52 14.78 3.22
N ALA A 490 -16.30 15.70 2.65
CA ALA A 490 -17.59 16.07 3.21
C ALA A 490 -18.67 14.99 2.98
N HIS A 491 -18.49 14.15 1.96
CA HIS A 491 -19.42 13.09 1.55
C HIS A 491 -19.01 11.71 2.05
N GLN A 492 -17.74 11.53 2.35
CA GLN A 492 -17.17 10.24 2.68
C GLN A 492 -16.02 10.46 3.66
N SER A 493 -15.95 9.55 4.63
CA SER A 493 -14.78 9.42 5.49
C SER A 493 -14.40 7.95 5.48
N LYS A 494 -13.23 7.65 4.93
CA LYS A 494 -12.81 6.27 4.68
C LYS A 494 -13.88 5.54 3.85
N LYS A 495 -14.31 4.36 4.26
CA LYS A 495 -15.41 3.63 3.60
C LYS A 495 -16.82 4.06 4.06
N THR A 496 -16.93 5.12 4.87
CA THR A 496 -18.20 5.53 5.49
C THR A 496 -18.77 6.76 4.79
N PRO A 497 -19.93 6.63 4.13
CA PRO A 497 -20.66 7.80 3.65
C PRO A 497 -21.05 8.72 4.82
N GLN A 498 -20.79 10.01 4.67
CA GLN A 498 -21.20 11.08 5.58
C GLN A 498 -22.40 11.79 4.97
N LEU A 499 -23.53 11.77 5.68
CA LEU A 499 -24.79 12.36 5.20
C LEU A 499 -24.84 13.87 5.49
N ARG A 500 -23.88 14.61 4.93
CA ARG A 500 -23.93 16.08 4.99
C ARG A 500 -25.18 16.60 4.26
N ALA A 501 -25.62 17.80 4.63
CA ALA A 501 -26.66 18.50 3.88
C ALA A 501 -26.23 18.69 2.42
N LEU A 502 -27.13 18.37 1.49
CA LEU A 502 -26.89 18.48 0.05
C LEU A 502 -27.30 19.87 -0.43
N HIS A 503 -26.47 20.45 -1.31
CA HIS A 503 -26.68 21.78 -1.90
C HIS A 503 -26.72 21.74 -3.43
N SER A 504 -26.86 20.54 -4.00
CA SER A 504 -26.92 20.34 -5.46
C SER A 504 -28.31 20.65 -6.03
N TRP A 505 -29.29 20.93 -5.17
CA TRP A 505 -30.65 21.38 -5.51
C TRP A 505 -31.15 22.38 -4.48
#